data_AF-A0A380DQG0-F1
#
_entry.id   AF-A0A380DQG0-F1
#
_cell.length_a   1.000
_cell.length_b   1.000
_cell.length_c   1.000
_cell.angle_alpha   90.00
_cell.angle_beta   90.00
_cell.angle_gamma   90.00
#
_symmetry.space_group_name_H-M   'P 1'
#
loop_
_entity.id
_entity.type
_entity.pdbx_description
1 polymer ?
#
loop_
_entity_poly.entity_id
_entity_poly.type
_entity_poly.pdbx_seq_one_letter_code
_entity_poly.pdbx_strand_id
1 'polypeptide(L)' 'MGDAVIEGYINENKKADFVAYGSPEHNYQFGGSLIKSKNLSTLLKPAHQTKTPDEIKKELESKKNDR' A
#
# COMPACT_ATOMS: atom_id res chain seq x y z
N MET A 1 16.57 -2.06 14.07
CA MET A 1 15.90 -2.10 12.75
C MET A 1 15.49 -3.54 12.52
N GLY A 2 14.26 -3.78 12.03
CA GLY A 2 13.57 -5.08 12.13
C GLY A 2 14.33 -6.27 11.52
N ASP A 3 14.10 -7.45 12.07
CA ASP A 3 14.80 -8.71 11.73
C ASP A 3 14.33 -9.27 10.37
N ALA A 4 13.08 -8.99 9.99
CA ALA A 4 12.52 -9.32 8.68
C ALA A 4 12.27 -8.06 7.85
N VAL A 5 12.63 -8.10 6.56
CA VAL A 5 12.48 -6.98 5.63
C VAL A 5 11.78 -7.44 4.35
N ILE A 6 10.77 -6.68 3.92
CA ILE A 6 10.14 -6.83 2.60
C ILE A 6 10.46 -5.58 1.79
N GLU A 7 11.10 -5.78 0.65
CA GLU A 7 11.40 -4.74 -0.34
C GLU A 7 10.62 -5.02 -1.62
N GLY A 8 10.04 -3.99 -2.23
CA GLY A 8 9.26 -4.16 -3.43
C GLY A 8 8.90 -2.84 -4.11
N TYR A 9 8.22 -2.93 -5.24
CA TYR A 9 7.68 -1.81 -6.00
C TYR A 9 6.30 -2.15 -6.56
N ILE A 10 5.48 -1.13 -6.82
CA ILE A 10 4.12 -1.29 -7.36
C ILE A 10 4.02 -0.80 -8.81
N ASN A 11 2.97 -1.25 -9.51
CA ASN A 11 2.64 -0.81 -10.89
C ASN A 11 3.79 -0.96 -11.90
N GLU A 12 4.64 -1.97 -11.71
CA GLU A 12 5.86 -2.18 -12.52
C GLU A 12 6.82 -0.96 -12.53
N ASN A 13 6.63 -0.01 -11.62
CA ASN A 13 7.38 1.23 -11.55
C ASN A 13 8.37 1.19 -10.39
N LYS A 14 9.66 0.99 -10.71
CA LYS A 14 10.75 0.96 -9.72
C LYS A 14 10.89 2.24 -8.89
N LYS A 15 10.31 3.36 -9.33
CA LYS A 15 10.32 4.63 -8.56
C LYS A 15 9.24 4.68 -7.47
N ALA A 16 8.31 3.74 -7.50
CA ALA A 16 7.26 3.57 -6.49
C ALA A 16 7.64 2.40 -5.55
N ASP A 17 8.89 2.42 -5.09
CA ASP A 17 9.46 1.44 -4.18
C ASP A 17 8.99 1.66 -2.72
N PHE A 18 9.04 0.57 -1.95
CA PHE A 18 8.75 0.55 -0.53
C PHE A 18 9.59 -0.50 0.20
N VAL A 19 9.82 -0.25 1.49
CA VAL A 19 10.47 -1.16 2.41
C VAL A 19 9.62 -1.28 3.67
N ALA A 20 9.23 -2.51 4.01
CA ALA A 20 8.48 -2.82 5.22
C ALA A 20 9.34 -3.66 6.17
N TYR A 21 9.29 -3.31 7.46
CA TYR A 21 10.04 -4.02 8.49
C TYR A 21 9.08 -4.80 9.40
N GLY A 22 9.40 -6.07 9.61
CA GLY A 22 8.81 -6.94 10.61
C GLY A 22 9.79 -7.09 11.77
N SER A 23 9.29 -6.92 12.99
CA SER A 23 10.07 -7.17 14.21
C SER A 23 9.52 -8.39 14.95
N PRO A 24 10.37 -9.20 15.59
CA PRO A 24 9.93 -10.30 16.43
C PRO A 24 9.03 -9.81 17.59
N GLU A 25 9.26 -8.60 18.09
CA GLU A 25 8.41 -7.91 19.08
C GLU A 25 6.94 -7.78 18.64
N HIS A 26 6.68 -7.79 17.32
CA HIS A 26 5.36 -7.72 16.73
C HIS A 26 4.99 -9.03 16.00
N ASN A 27 5.56 -10.17 16.40
CA ASN A 27 5.32 -11.48 15.76
C ASN A 27 5.60 -11.45 14.25
N TYR A 28 6.61 -10.68 13.83
CA TYR A 28 6.93 -10.44 12.41
C TYR A 28 5.76 -9.86 11.59
N GLN A 29 4.76 -9.24 12.22
CA GLN A 29 3.73 -8.50 11.50
C GLN A 29 4.32 -7.21 10.93
N PHE A 30 4.11 -7.00 9.63
CA PHE A 30 4.55 -5.81 8.90
C PHE A 30 3.58 -4.62 9.07
N GLY A 31 3.10 -4.40 10.29
CA GLY A 31 2.13 -3.34 10.62
C GLY A 31 2.77 -2.03 11.08
N GLY A 32 4.06 -2.04 11.45
CA GLY A 32 4.71 -0.91 12.12
C GLY A 32 5.30 0.13 11.17
N SER A 33 6.42 -0.20 10.51
CA SER A 33 7.21 0.75 9.74
C SER A 33 7.19 0.40 8.25
N LEU A 34 6.52 1.24 7.46
CA LEU A 34 6.51 1.18 6.00
C LEU A 34 7.18 2.45 5.46
N ILE A 35 8.42 2.31 5.03
CA ILE A 35 9.17 3.36 4.34
C ILE A 35 8.76 3.34 2.87
N LYS A 36 8.33 4.49 2.35
CA LYS A 36 7.80 4.62 0.99
C LYS A 36 8.56 5.70 0.25
N SER A 37 8.83 5.47 -1.03
CA SER A 37 9.35 6.52 -1.92
C SER A 37 8.36 7.69 -2.05
N LYS A 38 8.87 8.89 -2.32
CA LYS A 38 8.07 10.11 -2.50
C LYS A 38 7.00 9.94 -3.59
N ASN A 39 7.30 9.18 -4.66
CA ASN A 39 6.33 8.90 -5.72
C ASN A 39 5.21 7.98 -5.24
N LEU A 40 5.51 7.00 -4.39
CA LEU A 40 4.49 6.13 -3.80
C LEU A 40 3.58 6.92 -2.85
N SER A 41 4.15 7.83 -2.07
CA SER A 41 3.39 8.72 -1.20
C SER A 41 2.39 9.61 -1.96
N THR A 42 2.71 10.04 -3.19
CA THR A 42 1.77 10.80 -4.03
C THR A 42 0.67 9.96 -4.66
N LEU A 43 0.86 8.64 -4.81
CA LEU A 43 -0.17 7.73 -5.30
C LEU A 43 -1.20 7.37 -4.22
N LEU A 44 -0.77 7.37 -2.96
CA LEU A 44 -1.64 6.99 -1.85
C LEU A 44 -2.60 8.13 -1.52
N LYS A 45 -3.90 7.82 -1.54
CA LYS A 45 -4.93 8.75 -1.07
C LYS A 45 -4.77 8.96 0.44
N PRO A 46 -4.97 10.19 0.93
CA PRO A 46 -4.97 10.44 2.37
C PRO A 46 -6.10 9.65 3.04
N ALA A 47 -5.90 9.24 4.30
CA ALA A 47 -6.80 8.33 5.02
C ALA A 47 -8.26 8.84 5.09
N HIS A 48 -8.49 10.15 5.09
CA HIS A 48 -9.84 10.71 5.10
C HIS A 48 -10.56 10.63 3.73
N GLN A 49 -9.85 10.29 2.66
CA GLN A 49 -10.38 10.08 1.31
C GLN A 49 -10.37 8.62 0.90
N THR A 50 -10.04 7.70 1.83
CA THR A 50 -10.09 6.28 1.54
C THR A 50 -11.52 5.81 1.52
N LYS A 51 -11.91 5.20 0.40
CA LYS A 51 -13.19 4.55 0.24
C LYS A 51 -13.20 3.23 1.01
N THR A 52 -14.35 2.84 1.52
CA THR A 52 -14.50 1.50 2.11
C THR A 52 -14.40 0.43 1.01
N PRO A 53 -14.09 -0.83 1.36
CA PRO A 53 -14.03 -1.92 0.38
C PRO A 53 -15.29 -2.04 -0.47
N ASP A 54 -16.46 -1.81 0.13
CA ASP A 54 -17.75 -1.86 -0.56
C ASP A 54 -17.89 -0.75 -1.61
N GLU A 55 -17.52 0.48 -1.25
CA GLU A 55 -17.50 1.60 -2.19
C GLU A 55 -16.50 1.41 -3.34
N ILE A 56 -15.34 0.81 -3.06
CA ILE A 56 -14.34 0.46 -4.09
C ILE A 56 -14.93 -0.58 -5.05
N LYS A 57 -15.59 -1.60 -4.52
CA LYS A 57 -16.22 -2.66 -5.31
C LYS A 57 -17.32 -2.09 -6.22
N LYS A 58 -18.19 -1.25 -5.66
CA LYS A 58 -19.27 -0.58 -6.42
C LYS A 58 -18.73 0.26 -7.57
N GLU A 59 -17.70 1.08 -7.33
CA GLU A 59 -17.06 1.90 -8.38
C GLU A 59 -16.41 1.08 -9.48
N LEU A 60 -15.75 -0.04 -9.13
CA LEU A 60 -15.14 -0.95 -10.10
C LEU A 60 -16.19 -1.61 -10.99
N GLU A 61 -17.30 -2.07 -10.41
CA GLU A 61 -18.41 -2.66 -11.15
C GLU A 61 -19.09 -1.62 -12.06
N SER A 62 -19.33 -0.40 -11.56
CA SER A 62 -19.87 0.70 -12.38
C SER A 62 -18.96 1.05 -13.57
N LYS A 63 -17.63 1.09 -13.38
CA LYS A 63 -16.68 1.34 -14.48
C LYS A 63 -16.58 0.21 -15.50
N LYS A 64 -16.88 -1.03 -15.12
CA LYS A 64 -16.93 -2.15 -16.07
C LYS A 64 -18.20 -2.09 -16.92
N ASN A 65 -19.30 -1.59 -16.36
CA ASN A 65 -20.59 -1.50 -17.06
C ASN A 65 -20.69 -0.31 -18.03
N ASP A 66 -19.80 0.67 -17.90
CA ASP A 66 -19.71 1.86 -18.77
C ASP A 66 -18.84 1.64 -20.03
N ARG A 67 -18.25 0.44 -20.19
CA ARG A 67 -17.27 0.11 -21.23
C ARG A 67 -17.77 -1.00 -22.13
#